data_AF-A0A3S2TZL2-F1
#
_entry.id   AF-A0A3S2TZL2-F1
#
_cell.length_a   1.000
_cell.length_b   1.000
_cell.length_c   1.000
_cell.angle_alpha   90.00
_cell.angle_beta   90.00
_cell.angle_gamma   90.00
#
_symmetry.space_group_name_H-M   'P 1'
#
loop_
_entity.id
_entity.type
_entity.pdbx_description
1 polymer ?
#
loop_
_entity_poly.entity_id
_entity_poly.type
_entity_poly.pdbx_seq_one_letter_code
_entity_poly.pdbx_strand_id
1 'polypeptide(L)'
;MCEREPLDCCGGLGNVDLSKMDGGLVEDFLRHVDLTDSSFWLAVAAIAFNPLFWNTVARWEHGTRALSRLLGGPSLACYCLGVVILLLNVYRSHSVTVAMKTQARWDAMDRPAVFCCGVALMVLGTTLVVSSFLALGFTGTFLGDYFGILMEQKVTGFPFSATENPMYWGSTANYLGLALVGASPAGLILTAIVGVAYKLAIMFEGPFTEKIYQERSQRPKHQ
;
A
#
# COMPACT_ATOMS: atom_id res chain seq x y z
N MET A 1 6.71 19.33 -48.12
CA MET A 1 7.29 19.93 -46.89
C MET A 1 6.59 19.28 -45.72
N CYS A 2 7.26 18.36 -45.02
CA CYS A 2 6.78 17.80 -43.76
C CYS A 2 7.37 18.66 -42.64
N GLU A 3 6.59 19.56 -42.06
CA GLU A 3 6.96 20.19 -40.79
C GLU A 3 6.74 19.17 -39.67
N ARG A 4 7.83 18.79 -38.98
CA ARG A 4 7.76 18.06 -37.71
C ARG A 4 7.64 19.10 -36.61
N GLU A 5 6.49 19.18 -35.96
CA GLU A 5 6.41 19.85 -34.66
C GLU A 5 7.07 18.97 -33.57
N PRO A 6 7.85 19.57 -32.65
CA PRO A 6 8.49 18.83 -31.57
C PRO A 6 7.48 18.57 -30.45
N LEU A 7 7.25 17.30 -30.12
CA LEU A 7 6.49 16.92 -28.91
C LEU A 7 7.35 17.20 -27.68
N ASP A 8 6.95 18.21 -26.91
CA ASP A 8 7.56 18.61 -25.65
C ASP A 8 7.20 17.60 -24.54
N CYS A 9 8.17 16.77 -24.14
CA CYS A 9 8.00 15.65 -23.21
C CYS A 9 7.96 16.07 -21.72
N CYS A 10 7.91 17.37 -21.39
CA CYS A 10 8.04 17.88 -20.02
C CYS A 10 6.86 18.75 -19.54
N GLY A 11 5.67 18.61 -20.12
CA GLY A 11 4.44 19.19 -19.60
C GLY A 11 3.83 18.29 -18.53
N GLY A 12 3.74 18.76 -17.28
CA GLY A 12 3.09 18.06 -16.17
C GLY A 12 1.61 17.68 -16.43
N LEU A 13 0.93 17.20 -15.39
CA LEU A 13 -0.44 16.64 -15.37
C LEU A 13 -1.57 17.40 -16.12
N GLY A 14 -1.31 18.56 -16.72
CA GLY A 14 -2.23 19.30 -17.60
C GLY A 14 -2.35 18.78 -19.04
N ASN A 15 -1.51 17.83 -19.48
CA ASN A 15 -1.62 17.22 -20.82
C ASN A 15 -2.46 15.92 -20.86
N VAL A 16 -3.03 15.50 -19.71
CA VAL A 16 -3.95 14.36 -19.66
C VAL A 16 -5.36 14.88 -19.94
N ASP A 17 -5.64 15.09 -21.21
CA ASP A 17 -6.96 15.52 -21.68
C ASP A 17 -7.93 14.34 -21.64
N LEU A 18 -8.54 14.11 -20.47
CA LEU A 18 -9.54 13.04 -20.24
C LEU A 18 -10.78 13.17 -21.14
N SER A 19 -10.97 14.31 -21.80
CA SER A 19 -12.04 14.53 -22.78
C SER A 19 -11.82 13.80 -24.12
N LYS A 20 -10.59 13.38 -24.41
CA LYS A 20 -10.21 12.55 -25.56
C LYS A 20 -10.20 11.05 -25.26
N MET A 21 -10.51 10.67 -24.03
CA MET A 21 -10.70 9.28 -23.67
C MET A 21 -12.05 8.86 -24.26
N ASP A 22 -12.03 8.09 -25.36
CA ASP A 22 -13.24 7.65 -26.06
C ASP A 22 -14.26 7.17 -25.03
N GLY A 23 -15.42 7.82 -24.95
CA GLY A 23 -16.46 7.49 -23.97
C GLY A 23 -16.86 6.01 -24.02
N GLY A 24 -16.71 5.37 -25.19
CA GLY A 24 -16.88 3.93 -25.37
C GLY A 24 -15.87 3.08 -24.59
N LEU A 25 -14.61 3.49 -24.46
CA LEU A 25 -13.60 2.75 -23.71
C LEU A 25 -13.86 2.81 -22.19
N VAL A 26 -14.35 3.95 -21.69
CA VAL A 26 -14.76 4.08 -20.28
C VAL A 26 -16.04 3.28 -20.00
N GLU A 27 -17.02 3.32 -20.91
CA GLU A 27 -18.23 2.53 -20.78
C GLU A 27 -17.93 1.03 -20.83
N ASP A 28 -17.08 0.59 -21.75
CA ASP A 28 -16.61 -0.80 -21.84
C ASP A 28 -15.83 -1.21 -20.59
N PHE A 29 -14.97 -0.35 -20.06
CA PHE A 29 -14.28 -0.61 -18.80
C PHE A 29 -15.26 -0.83 -17.64
N LEU A 30 -16.28 0.03 -17.50
CA LEU A 30 -17.29 -0.08 -16.44
C LEU A 30 -18.17 -1.33 -16.60
N ARG A 31 -18.45 -1.77 -17.83
CA ARG A 31 -19.18 -3.02 -18.10
C ARG A 31 -18.45 -4.27 -17.62
N HIS A 32 -17.12 -4.23 -17.57
CA HIS A 32 -16.29 -5.35 -17.10
C HIS A 32 -16.07 -5.34 -15.57
N VAL A 33 -16.69 -4.39 -14.86
CA VAL A 33 -16.64 -4.31 -13.41
C VAL A 33 -18.01 -4.63 -12.84
N ASP A 34 -18.11 -5.78 -12.18
CA ASP A 34 -19.31 -6.16 -11.46
C ASP A 34 -19.27 -5.63 -10.03
N LEU A 35 -20.03 -4.57 -9.76
CA LEU A 35 -20.19 -3.98 -8.43
C LEU A 35 -21.23 -4.70 -7.56
N THR A 36 -21.92 -5.71 -8.11
CA THR A 36 -22.86 -6.56 -7.35
C THR A 36 -22.17 -7.75 -6.69
N ASP A 37 -20.96 -8.11 -7.15
CA ASP A 37 -20.18 -9.20 -6.58
C ASP A 37 -19.81 -8.91 -5.11
N SER A 38 -20.26 -9.79 -4.22
CA SER A 38 -19.95 -9.71 -2.79
C SER A 38 -18.45 -9.83 -2.51
N SER A 39 -17.71 -10.56 -3.36
CA SER A 39 -16.25 -10.73 -3.23
C SER A 39 -15.52 -9.40 -3.44
N PHE A 40 -16.01 -8.55 -4.33
CA PHE A 40 -15.47 -7.21 -4.58
C PHE A 40 -15.60 -6.33 -3.34
N TRP A 41 -16.80 -6.25 -2.75
CA TRP A 41 -17.03 -5.47 -1.53
C TRP A 41 -16.29 -6.03 -0.33
N LEU A 42 -16.13 -7.36 -0.24
CA LEU A 42 -15.30 -7.98 0.78
C LEU A 42 -13.83 -7.58 0.65
N ALA A 43 -13.31 -7.51 -0.59
CA ALA A 43 -11.96 -7.01 -0.85
C ALA A 43 -11.83 -5.53 -0.48
N VAL A 44 -12.79 -4.68 -0.86
CA VAL A 44 -12.81 -3.25 -0.49
C VAL A 44 -12.83 -3.07 1.04
N ALA A 45 -13.70 -3.81 1.74
CA ALA A 45 -13.78 -3.78 3.19
C ALA A 45 -12.46 -4.23 3.84
N ALA A 46 -11.83 -5.31 3.35
CA ALA A 46 -10.53 -5.77 3.84
C ALA A 46 -9.41 -4.75 3.57
N ILE A 47 -9.42 -4.07 2.42
CA ILE A 47 -8.46 -3.01 2.09
C ILE A 47 -8.59 -1.82 3.04
N ALA A 48 -9.81 -1.37 3.34
CA ALA A 48 -10.05 -0.23 4.21
C ALA A 48 -9.83 -0.58 5.68
N PHE A 49 -10.28 -1.76 6.12
CA PHE A 49 -10.20 -2.19 7.51
C PHE A 49 -8.76 -2.31 8.00
N ASN A 50 -7.88 -2.89 7.19
CA ASN A 50 -6.47 -3.12 7.54
C ASN A 50 -5.78 -1.85 8.10
N PRO A 51 -5.66 -0.74 7.35
CA PRO A 51 -5.04 0.49 7.83
C PRO A 51 -5.74 1.16 8.99
N LEU A 52 -7.07 1.04 9.07
CA LEU A 52 -7.82 1.57 10.19
C LEU A 52 -7.53 0.77 11.46
N PHE A 53 -7.45 -0.55 11.36
CA PHE A 53 -7.20 -1.45 12.48
C PHE A 53 -5.84 -1.18 13.11
N TRP A 54 -4.75 -1.25 12.34
CA TRP A 54 -3.43 -1.10 12.93
C TRP A 54 -3.18 0.31 13.46
N ASN A 55 -3.64 1.36 12.76
CA ASN A 55 -3.52 2.73 13.25
C ASN A 55 -4.30 2.95 14.57
N THR A 56 -5.52 2.42 14.66
CA THR A 56 -6.35 2.57 15.86
C THR A 56 -5.74 1.82 17.03
N VAL A 57 -5.40 0.54 16.84
CA VAL A 57 -4.87 -0.32 17.90
C VAL A 57 -3.51 0.17 18.37
N ALA A 58 -2.61 0.57 17.47
CA ALA A 58 -1.29 1.05 17.84
C ALA A 58 -1.36 2.37 18.64
N ARG A 59 -2.22 3.32 18.23
CA ARG A 59 -2.42 4.57 19.00
C ARG A 59 -3.07 4.33 20.35
N TRP A 60 -4.07 3.46 20.41
CA TRP A 60 -4.70 3.08 21.66
C TRP A 60 -3.67 2.44 22.61
N GLU A 61 -2.80 1.58 22.09
CA GLU A 61 -1.71 0.99 22.86
C GLU A 61 -0.70 2.05 23.32
N HIS A 62 -0.32 3.00 22.46
CA HIS A 62 0.60 4.06 22.84
C HIS A 62 0.08 4.88 24.03
N GLY A 63 -1.22 5.21 24.03
CA GLY A 63 -1.85 5.98 25.10
C GLY A 63 -2.14 5.19 26.38
N THR A 64 -2.47 3.89 26.27
CA THR A 64 -2.97 3.10 27.42
C THR A 64 -2.01 2.05 27.94
N ARG A 65 -1.03 1.62 27.13
CA ARG A 65 -0.13 0.48 27.40
C ARG A 65 -0.89 -0.78 27.82
N ALA A 66 -2.12 -0.95 27.35
CA ALA A 66 -3.01 -2.01 27.79
C ALA A 66 -2.57 -3.38 27.26
N LEU A 67 -2.22 -3.49 25.98
CA LEU A 67 -1.70 -4.73 25.39
C LEU A 67 -0.37 -5.10 26.02
N SER A 68 0.54 -4.14 26.22
CA SER A 68 1.80 -4.38 26.92
C SER A 68 1.58 -4.95 28.32
N ARG A 69 0.58 -4.43 29.07
CA ARG A 69 0.25 -4.92 30.42
C ARG A 69 -0.40 -6.30 30.40
N LEU A 70 -1.31 -6.55 29.47
CA LEU A 70 -2.02 -7.82 29.34
C LEU A 70 -1.10 -8.98 28.90
N LEU A 71 -0.17 -8.69 27.99
CA LEU A 71 0.75 -9.68 27.43
C LEU A 71 2.10 -9.73 28.16
N GLY A 72 2.26 -9.00 29.27
CA GLY A 72 3.47 -9.07 30.11
C GLY A 72 4.71 -8.36 29.54
N GLY A 73 4.58 -7.57 28.48
CA GLY A 73 5.65 -6.69 28.02
C GLY A 73 5.40 -6.05 26.64
N PRO A 74 6.06 -4.92 26.33
CA PRO A 74 5.88 -4.21 25.07
C PRO A 74 6.39 -4.99 23.85
N SER A 75 7.48 -5.72 23.99
CA SER A 75 8.02 -6.55 22.90
C SER A 75 7.06 -7.67 22.53
N LEU A 76 6.56 -8.45 23.51
CA LEU A 76 5.63 -9.53 23.22
C LEU A 76 4.33 -9.01 22.63
N ALA A 77 3.82 -7.89 23.16
CA ALA A 77 2.62 -7.26 22.62
C ALA A 77 2.79 -6.77 21.17
N CYS A 78 3.94 -6.18 20.83
CA CYS A 78 4.28 -5.79 19.46
C CYS A 78 4.36 -7.02 18.53
N TYR A 79 4.99 -8.11 18.94
CA TYR A 79 5.05 -9.34 18.14
C TYR A 79 3.66 -9.95 17.92
N CYS A 80 2.84 -10.04 18.96
CA CYS A 80 1.46 -10.54 18.85
C CYS A 80 0.64 -9.67 17.90
N LEU A 81 0.71 -8.33 18.02
CA LEU A 81 0.02 -7.43 17.11
C LEU A 81 0.53 -7.59 15.67
N GLY A 82 1.85 -7.68 15.48
CA GLY A 82 2.46 -7.88 14.17
C GLY A 82 2.00 -9.16 13.48
N VAL A 83 1.87 -10.27 14.23
CA VAL A 83 1.30 -11.52 13.70
C VAL A 83 -0.15 -11.33 13.25
N VAL A 84 -0.97 -10.65 14.05
CA VAL A 84 -2.36 -10.34 13.68
C VAL A 84 -2.42 -9.48 12.41
N ILE A 85 -1.60 -8.42 12.32
CA ILE A 85 -1.51 -7.56 11.13
C ILE A 85 -1.08 -8.38 9.91
N LEU A 86 -0.11 -9.28 10.06
CA LEU A 86 0.34 -10.15 8.98
C LEU A 86 -0.78 -11.07 8.48
N LEU A 87 -1.54 -11.70 9.38
CA LEU A 87 -2.69 -12.53 9.02
C LEU A 87 -3.78 -11.72 8.31
N LEU A 88 -4.09 -10.51 8.79
CA LEU A 88 -5.01 -9.59 8.13
C LEU A 88 -4.50 -9.17 6.74
N ASN A 89 -3.20 -8.98 6.57
CA ASN A 89 -2.59 -8.68 5.27
C ASN A 89 -2.70 -9.86 4.29
N VAL A 90 -2.51 -11.10 4.76
CA VAL A 90 -2.73 -12.31 3.96
C VAL A 90 -4.20 -12.41 3.56
N TYR A 91 -5.12 -12.24 4.50
CA TYR A 91 -6.57 -12.27 4.23
C TYR A 91 -6.97 -11.23 3.19
N ARG A 92 -6.53 -9.97 3.35
CA ARG A 92 -6.79 -8.91 2.37
C ARG A 92 -6.25 -9.28 0.98
N SER A 93 -5.01 -9.77 0.91
CA SER A 93 -4.39 -10.14 -0.39
C SER A 93 -5.15 -11.28 -1.06
N HIS A 94 -5.62 -12.25 -0.27
CA HIS A 94 -6.48 -13.32 -0.73
C HIS A 94 -7.81 -12.79 -1.26
N SER A 95 -8.52 -11.94 -0.50
CA SER A 95 -9.81 -11.36 -0.91
C SER A 95 -9.69 -10.55 -2.20
N VAL A 96 -8.63 -9.74 -2.36
CA VAL A 96 -8.36 -9.01 -3.62
C VAL A 96 -8.14 -9.98 -4.77
N THR A 97 -7.36 -11.04 -4.56
CA THR A 97 -7.10 -12.04 -5.59
C THR A 97 -8.37 -12.79 -5.99
N VAL A 98 -9.24 -13.12 -5.03
CA VAL A 98 -10.53 -13.75 -5.31
C VAL A 98 -11.41 -12.80 -6.12
N ALA A 99 -11.56 -11.54 -5.69
CA ALA A 99 -12.35 -10.53 -6.41
C ALA A 99 -11.86 -10.29 -7.85
N MET A 100 -10.55 -10.34 -8.08
CA MET A 100 -9.99 -10.24 -9.43
C MET A 100 -10.31 -11.46 -10.30
N LYS A 101 -10.36 -12.67 -9.70
CA LYS A 101 -10.61 -13.94 -10.40
C LYS A 101 -12.09 -14.19 -10.69
N THR A 102 -13.00 -13.66 -9.88
CA THR A 102 -14.45 -13.82 -10.06
C THR A 102 -15.01 -12.92 -11.16
N GLN A 103 -14.29 -11.85 -11.51
CA GLN A 103 -14.73 -10.88 -12.51
C GLN A 103 -14.15 -11.14 -13.90
N ALA A 104 -14.83 -10.60 -14.92
CA ALA A 104 -14.45 -10.77 -16.31
C ALA A 104 -13.08 -10.14 -16.61
N ARG A 105 -12.26 -10.86 -17.38
CA ARG A 105 -11.02 -10.29 -17.96
C ARG A 105 -11.40 -9.35 -19.10
N TRP A 106 -10.59 -8.32 -19.31
CA TRP A 106 -10.77 -7.40 -20.43
C TRP A 106 -9.76 -7.70 -21.53
N ASP A 107 -10.26 -8.19 -22.68
CA ASP A 107 -9.42 -8.60 -23.82
C ASP A 107 -8.49 -7.48 -24.32
N ALA A 108 -8.89 -6.22 -24.19
CA ALA A 108 -8.04 -5.09 -24.56
C ALA A 108 -6.74 -5.01 -23.75
N MET A 109 -6.76 -5.50 -22.50
CA MET A 109 -5.60 -5.60 -21.62
C MET A 109 -4.79 -6.89 -21.81
N ASP A 110 -5.33 -7.89 -22.50
CA ASP A 110 -4.68 -9.20 -22.70
C ASP A 110 -3.60 -9.11 -23.80
N ARG A 111 -2.64 -8.21 -23.61
CA ARG A 111 -1.53 -7.95 -24.51
C ARG A 111 -0.21 -8.36 -23.84
N PRO A 112 0.74 -8.97 -24.57
CA PRO A 112 2.03 -9.35 -24.01
C PRO A 112 2.77 -8.19 -23.34
N ALA A 113 2.67 -6.98 -23.90
CA ALA A 113 3.27 -5.78 -23.32
C ALA A 113 2.68 -5.42 -21.94
N VAL A 114 1.35 -5.56 -21.77
CA VAL A 114 0.66 -5.29 -20.50
C VAL A 114 1.03 -6.34 -19.46
N PHE A 115 1.10 -7.61 -19.86
CA PHE A 115 1.57 -8.69 -18.99
C PHE A 115 3.01 -8.46 -18.52
N CYS A 116 3.94 -8.16 -19.42
CA CYS A 116 5.34 -7.85 -19.08
C CYS A 116 5.46 -6.64 -18.14
N CYS A 117 4.67 -5.59 -18.39
CA CYS A 117 4.60 -4.43 -17.50
C CYS A 117 4.11 -4.84 -16.11
N GLY A 118 3.07 -5.69 -16.03
CA GLY A 118 2.56 -6.21 -14.77
C GLY A 118 3.61 -7.01 -13.99
N VAL A 119 4.34 -7.91 -14.64
CA VAL A 119 5.44 -8.66 -14.02
C VAL A 119 6.55 -7.73 -13.52
N ALA A 120 6.95 -6.74 -14.32
CA ALA A 120 7.96 -5.77 -13.92
C ALA A 120 7.54 -4.98 -12.66
N LEU A 121 6.27 -4.55 -12.60
CA LEU A 121 5.71 -3.88 -11.43
C LEU A 121 5.69 -4.78 -10.19
N MET A 122 5.37 -6.07 -10.32
CA MET A 122 5.42 -7.02 -9.21
C MET A 122 6.85 -7.26 -8.71
N VAL A 123 7.83 -7.34 -9.60
CA VAL A 123 9.24 -7.48 -9.23
C VAL A 123 9.72 -6.24 -8.49
N LEU A 124 9.45 -5.06 -9.04
CA LEU A 124 9.81 -3.79 -8.42
C LEU A 124 9.13 -3.62 -7.06
N GLY A 125 7.82 -3.85 -6.99
CA GLY A 125 7.03 -3.72 -5.77
C GLY A 125 7.49 -4.67 -4.68
N THR A 126 7.73 -5.94 -5.02
CA THR A 126 8.27 -6.94 -4.09
C THR A 126 9.66 -6.57 -3.61
N THR A 127 10.52 -6.07 -4.49
CA THR A 127 11.85 -5.58 -4.12
C THR A 127 11.74 -4.49 -3.07
N LEU A 128 10.90 -3.47 -3.29
CA LEU A 128 10.68 -2.38 -2.33
C LEU A 128 10.14 -2.88 -0.99
N VAL A 129 9.15 -3.79 -0.99
CA VAL A 129 8.56 -4.34 0.25
C VAL A 129 9.59 -5.14 1.04
N VAL A 130 10.30 -6.06 0.39
CA VAL A 130 11.28 -6.93 1.03
C VAL A 130 12.46 -6.13 1.55
N SER A 131 13.03 -5.21 0.75
CA SER A 131 14.14 -4.38 1.21
C SER A 131 13.72 -3.44 2.34
N SER A 132 12.49 -2.93 2.34
CA SER A 132 11.95 -2.14 3.46
C SER A 132 11.87 -2.98 4.75
N PHE A 133 11.34 -4.20 4.65
CA PHE A 133 11.21 -5.11 5.77
C PHE A 133 12.58 -5.49 6.34
N LEU A 134 13.56 -5.78 5.47
CA LEU A 134 14.92 -6.10 5.90
C LEU A 134 15.60 -4.92 6.60
N ALA A 135 15.35 -3.69 6.15
CA ALA A 135 15.97 -2.51 6.73
C ALA A 135 15.30 -2.06 8.05
N LEU A 136 13.98 -2.19 8.18
CA LEU A 136 13.23 -1.86 9.40
C LEU A 136 13.20 -2.99 10.44
N GLY A 137 13.33 -4.23 10.00
CA GLY A 137 13.06 -5.42 10.80
C GLY A 137 11.57 -5.59 11.13
N PHE A 138 11.26 -6.62 11.92
CA PHE A 138 9.89 -6.96 12.28
C PHE A 138 9.22 -5.85 13.10
N THR A 139 9.86 -5.41 14.20
CA THR A 139 9.30 -4.39 15.09
C THR A 139 9.16 -3.04 14.40
N GLY A 140 10.13 -2.65 13.55
CA GLY A 140 10.03 -1.41 12.78
C GLY A 140 8.91 -1.45 11.74
N THR A 141 8.61 -2.63 11.19
CA THR A 141 7.49 -2.80 10.23
C THR A 141 6.14 -2.81 10.91
N PHE A 142 6.01 -3.43 12.09
CA PHE A 142 4.74 -3.63 12.77
C PHE A 142 4.53 -2.67 13.95
N LEU A 143 4.82 -1.38 13.74
CA LEU A 143 4.47 -0.27 14.64
C LEU A 143 5.13 -0.36 16.03
N GLY A 144 6.34 -0.90 16.12
CA GLY A 144 7.07 -1.05 17.38
C GLY A 144 7.36 0.26 18.10
N ASP A 145 7.42 1.38 17.36
CA ASP A 145 7.53 2.74 17.90
C ASP A 145 6.36 3.10 18.83
N TYR A 146 5.13 2.65 18.53
CA TYR A 146 3.96 2.83 19.40
C TYR A 146 4.08 2.05 20.71
N PHE A 147 4.79 0.91 20.68
CA PHE A 147 5.14 0.11 21.84
C PHE A 147 6.38 0.65 22.58
N GLY A 148 6.99 1.75 22.11
CA GLY A 148 8.19 2.34 22.71
C GLY A 148 9.49 1.65 22.29
N ILE A 149 9.44 0.76 21.30
CA ILE A 149 10.59 0.09 20.70
C ILE A 149 11.04 0.96 19.51
N LEU A 150 11.64 2.12 19.79
CA LEU A 150 12.09 3.00 18.72
C LEU A 150 13.50 2.66 18.24
N MET A 151 13.69 2.71 16.93
CA MET A 151 15.01 2.67 16.31
C MET A 151 15.83 3.89 16.74
N GLU A 152 17.16 3.75 16.74
CA GLU A 152 18.04 4.86 17.12
C GLU A 152 17.96 6.03 16.14
N GLN A 153 17.81 5.72 14.85
CA GLN A 153 17.66 6.68 13.77
C GLN A 153 16.67 6.15 12.74
N LYS A 154 15.98 7.06 12.05
CA LYS A 154 15.16 6.69 10.89
C LYS A 154 16.07 6.11 9.81
N VAL A 155 15.64 5.01 9.19
CA VAL A 155 16.37 4.38 8.09
C VAL A 155 16.37 5.30 6.88
N THR A 156 17.56 5.67 6.39
CA THR A 156 17.74 6.53 5.21
C THR A 156 18.31 5.79 4.01
N GLY A 157 18.76 4.54 4.18
CA GLY A 157 19.28 3.70 3.10
C GLY A 157 18.18 3.20 2.15
N PHE A 158 18.58 2.47 1.10
CA PHE A 158 17.61 1.85 0.19
C PHE A 158 16.66 0.92 0.96
N PRO A 159 15.34 0.94 0.69
CA PRO A 159 14.64 1.70 -0.35
C PRO A 159 14.16 3.11 0.05
N PHE A 160 14.37 3.52 1.30
CA PHE A 160 13.94 4.82 1.83
C PHE A 160 14.69 6.02 1.22
N SER A 161 15.88 5.80 0.66
CA SER A 161 16.61 6.82 -0.12
C SER A 161 15.95 7.16 -1.47
N ALA A 162 15.12 6.26 -2.01
CA ALA A 162 14.56 6.38 -3.35
C ALA A 162 13.09 6.84 -3.33
N THR A 163 12.32 6.42 -2.33
CA THR A 163 10.91 6.81 -2.18
C THR A 163 10.51 6.84 -0.71
N GLU A 164 9.60 7.74 -0.36
CA GLU A 164 9.00 7.80 0.96
C GLU A 164 7.99 6.67 1.13
N ASN A 165 7.97 6.01 2.29
CA ASN A 165 7.03 4.91 2.58
C ASN A 165 7.08 3.77 1.54
N PRO A 166 8.28 3.22 1.23
CA PRO A 166 8.51 2.26 0.15
C PRO A 166 7.67 0.98 0.26
N MET A 167 7.33 0.54 1.46
CA MET A 167 6.48 -0.63 1.68
C MET A 167 5.04 -0.41 1.17
N TYR A 168 4.48 0.77 1.40
CA TYR A 168 3.12 1.10 0.96
C TYR A 168 3.06 1.19 -0.57
N TRP A 169 3.99 1.92 -1.20
CA TRP A 169 4.05 2.03 -2.66
C TRP A 169 4.42 0.71 -3.34
N GLY A 170 5.34 -0.05 -2.75
CA GLY A 170 5.70 -1.38 -3.25
C GLY A 170 4.52 -2.35 -3.22
N SER A 171 3.73 -2.32 -2.14
CA SER A 171 2.49 -3.11 -2.07
C SER A 171 1.44 -2.65 -3.10
N THR A 172 1.27 -1.35 -3.32
CA THR A 172 0.38 -0.83 -4.39
C THR A 172 0.86 -1.28 -5.78
N ALA A 173 2.17 -1.22 -6.05
CA ALA A 173 2.75 -1.69 -7.29
C ALA A 173 2.54 -3.19 -7.52
N ASN A 174 2.60 -4.00 -6.46
CA ASN A 174 2.28 -5.43 -6.54
C ASN A 174 0.82 -5.68 -6.91
N TYR A 175 -0.14 -4.95 -6.33
CA TYR A 175 -1.55 -5.07 -6.70
C TYR A 175 -1.82 -4.58 -8.12
N LEU A 176 -1.17 -3.49 -8.53
CA LEU A 176 -1.25 -3.00 -9.91
C LEU A 176 -0.72 -4.06 -10.89
N GLY A 177 0.45 -4.62 -10.59
CA GLY A 177 1.06 -5.65 -11.41
C GLY A 177 0.19 -6.90 -11.51
N LEU A 178 -0.43 -7.32 -10.40
CA LEU A 178 -1.39 -8.43 -10.38
C LEU A 178 -2.63 -8.13 -11.23
N ALA A 179 -3.16 -6.91 -11.18
CA ALA A 179 -4.28 -6.48 -12.01
C ALA A 179 -3.96 -6.52 -13.51
N LEU A 180 -2.75 -6.09 -13.89
CA LEU A 180 -2.30 -6.10 -15.28
C LEU A 180 -2.05 -7.53 -15.78
N VAL A 181 -1.37 -8.38 -15.00
CA VAL A 181 -1.17 -9.80 -15.32
C VAL A 181 -2.52 -10.53 -15.43
N GLY A 182 -3.46 -10.17 -14.56
CA GLY A 182 -4.82 -10.70 -14.56
C GLY A 182 -5.73 -10.12 -15.65
N ALA A 183 -5.29 -9.11 -16.40
CA ALA A 183 -6.12 -8.33 -17.32
C ALA A 183 -7.46 -7.92 -16.66
N SER A 184 -7.41 -7.48 -15.39
CA SER A 184 -8.58 -7.31 -14.53
C SER A 184 -8.91 -5.82 -14.30
N PRO A 185 -9.98 -5.28 -14.90
CA PRO A 185 -10.48 -3.92 -14.64
C PRO A 185 -10.84 -3.68 -13.17
N ALA A 186 -11.49 -4.66 -12.55
CA ALA A 186 -11.82 -4.64 -11.12
C ALA A 186 -10.54 -4.55 -10.27
N GLY A 187 -9.50 -5.27 -10.66
CA GLY A 187 -8.19 -5.20 -10.06
C GLY A 187 -7.55 -3.81 -10.11
N LEU A 188 -7.75 -3.06 -11.20
CA LEU A 188 -7.28 -1.67 -11.32
C LEU A 188 -8.02 -0.75 -10.34
N ILE A 189 -9.33 -0.92 -10.19
CA ILE A 189 -10.13 -0.16 -9.21
C ILE A 189 -9.69 -0.50 -7.78
N LEU A 190 -9.58 -1.79 -7.45
CA LEU A 190 -9.11 -2.23 -6.13
C LEU A 190 -7.70 -1.69 -5.82
N THR A 191 -6.81 -1.66 -6.81
CA THR A 191 -5.48 -1.06 -6.68
C THR A 191 -5.55 0.43 -6.38
N ALA A 192 -6.42 1.17 -7.08
CA ALA A 192 -6.63 2.59 -6.80
C ALA A 192 -7.14 2.81 -5.37
N ILE A 193 -8.07 1.97 -4.91
CA ILE A 193 -8.58 1.99 -3.54
C ILE A 193 -7.46 1.69 -2.53
N VAL A 194 -6.58 0.72 -2.79
CA VAL A 194 -5.38 0.45 -1.97
C VAL A 194 -4.50 1.70 -1.88
N GLY A 195 -4.21 2.34 -3.01
CA GLY A 195 -3.40 3.56 -3.05
C GLY A 195 -3.99 4.69 -2.22
N VAL A 196 -5.31 4.91 -2.31
CA VAL A 196 -6.01 5.91 -1.49
C VAL A 196 -5.97 5.54 -0.01
N ALA A 197 -6.29 4.29 0.34
CA ALA A 197 -6.28 3.82 1.73
C ALA A 197 -4.90 3.97 2.39
N TYR A 198 -3.84 3.65 1.65
CA TYR A 198 -2.46 3.86 2.11
C TYR A 198 -2.08 5.32 2.23
N LYS A 199 -2.48 6.17 1.27
CA LYS A 199 -2.23 7.61 1.37
C LYS A 199 -2.91 8.20 2.61
N LEU A 200 -4.15 7.81 2.89
CA LEU A 200 -4.84 8.18 4.12
C LEU A 200 -4.07 7.70 5.35
N ALA A 201 -3.68 6.42 5.38
CA ALA A 201 -2.92 5.85 6.49
C ALA A 201 -1.64 6.64 6.77
N ILE A 202 -0.85 6.94 5.74
CA ILE A 202 0.40 7.71 5.84
C ILE A 202 0.14 9.13 6.38
N MET A 203 -0.92 9.81 5.93
CA MET A 203 -1.26 11.15 6.42
C MET A 203 -1.60 11.15 7.92
N PHE A 204 -2.17 10.07 8.43
CA PHE A 204 -2.42 9.91 9.87
C PHE A 204 -1.16 9.46 10.61
N GLU A 205 -0.44 8.48 10.10
CA GLU A 205 0.74 7.87 10.76
C GLU A 205 1.90 8.85 10.86
N GLY A 206 2.24 9.53 9.76
CA GLY A 206 3.43 10.38 9.64
C GLY A 206 3.60 11.41 10.77
N PRO A 207 2.61 12.31 11.00
CA PRO A 207 2.70 13.30 12.07
C PRO A 207 2.78 12.70 13.48
N PHE A 208 2.24 11.50 13.68
CA PHE A 208 2.27 10.84 14.98
C PHE A 208 3.63 10.21 15.25
N THR A 209 4.14 9.42 14.31
CA THR A 209 5.48 8.83 14.40
C THR A 209 6.54 9.92 14.56
N GLU A 210 6.45 11.02 13.81
CA GLU A 210 7.39 12.14 13.95
C GLU A 210 7.40 12.74 15.36
N LYS A 211 6.23 12.92 15.99
CA LYS A 211 6.14 13.39 17.37
C LYS A 211 6.83 12.44 18.36
N ILE A 212 6.64 11.13 18.21
CA ILE A 212 7.29 10.16 19.11
C ILE A 212 8.83 10.26 19.01
N TYR A 213 9.37 10.38 17.78
CA TYR A 213 10.80 10.54 17.58
C TYR A 213 11.33 11.91 18.07
N GLN A 214 10.55 12.99 17.95
CA GLN A 214 10.90 14.31 18.49
C GLN A 214 10.95 14.29 20.03
N GLU A 215 9.93 13.70 20.69
CA GLU A 215 9.90 13.55 22.15
C GLU A 215 11.07 12.72 22.66
N ARG A 216 11.47 11.67 21.93
CA ARG A 216 12.67 10.89 22.27
C ARG A 216 13.94 11.73 22.17
N SER A 217 14.11 12.55 21.13
CA SER A 217 15.30 13.39 20.97
C SER A 217 15.44 14.43 22.10
N GLN A 218 14.32 14.86 22.69
CA GLN A 218 14.28 15.80 23.80
C GLN A 218 14.50 15.12 25.17
N ARG A 219 14.29 13.81 25.28
CA ARG A 219 14.57 13.05 26.51
C ARG A 219 16.06 12.71 26.58
N PRO A 220 16.80 13.11 27.63
CA PRO A 220 18.20 12.73 27.78
C PRO A 220 18.33 11.22 27.78
N LYS A 221 19.26 10.66 26.98
CA LYS A 221 19.66 9.26 27.10
C LYS A 221 20.23 9.09 28.52
N HIS A 222 19.43 8.58 29.46
CA HIS A 222 19.99 8.11 30.72
C HIS A 222 20.87 6.92 30.39
N GLN A 223 22.15 7.09 30.70
CA GLN A 223 23.27 6.20 30.46
C GLN A 223 23.15 4.90 31.24
#